data_AF-A0AAV4XYW5-F1
#
_entry.id   AF-A0AAV4XYW5-F1
#
_cell.length_a   1.000
_cell.length_b   1.000
_cell.length_c   1.000
_cell.angle_alpha   90.00
_cell.angle_beta   90.00
_cell.angle_gamma   90.00
#
_symmetry.space_group_name_H-M   'P 1'
#
loop_
_entity.id
_entity.type
_entity.pdbx_description
1 polymer ?
#
loop_
_entity_poly.entity_id
_entity_poly.type
_entity_poly.pdbx_seq_one_letter_code
_entity_poly.pdbx_strand_id
1 'polypeptide(L)'
;MWYSNIFLRLYTQVLENHSLANDVTEEDVQKAIEDMHKIYQGDPDSLSKNSSCLTDFNKVAYRCAYLHKYAAFHAALAYEATSRALTENPLALHSTLQSVLSFKRPLKICSLGGGPGTDVIGVLSALHDKLDFFPTSAVVVDIMAEWKSTLSSVIRELRSGNGNYGVFVSQCE
;
A
#
# COMPACT_ATOMS: atom_id res chain seq x y z
N MET A 1 11.41 -1.95 -12.44
CA MET A 1 11.46 -3.42 -12.20
C MET A 1 11.98 -3.80 -10.81
N TRP A 2 13.03 -3.16 -10.28
CA TRP A 2 13.57 -3.48 -8.94
C TRP A 2 12.55 -3.31 -7.79
N TYR A 3 11.84 -2.19 -7.73
CA TYR A 3 10.83 -1.92 -6.69
C TYR A 3 9.63 -2.89 -6.71
N SER A 4 9.25 -3.43 -7.88
CA SER A 4 8.18 -4.42 -7.97
C SER A 4 8.50 -5.70 -7.20
N ASN A 5 9.76 -6.14 -7.23
CA ASN A 5 10.22 -7.31 -6.46
C ASN A 5 10.30 -7.01 -4.95
N ILE A 6 10.66 -5.78 -4.57
CA ILE A 6 10.68 -5.33 -3.18
C ILE A 6 9.26 -5.35 -2.60
N PHE A 7 8.29 -4.75 -3.31
CA PHE A 7 6.90 -4.75 -2.87
C PHE A 7 6.30 -6.15 -2.82
N LEU A 8 6.61 -6.99 -3.83
CA LEU A 8 6.19 -8.39 -3.81
C LEU A 8 6.70 -9.09 -2.56
N ARG A 9 8.01 -9.03 -2.29
CA ARG A 9 8.61 -9.64 -1.10
C ARG A 9 7.97 -9.11 0.20
N LEU A 10 7.81 -7.79 0.32
CA LEU A 10 7.23 -7.16 1.50
C LEU A 10 5.83 -7.70 1.78
N TYR A 11 4.94 -7.66 0.78
CA TYR A 11 3.55 -8.08 0.98
C TYR A 11 3.39 -9.59 1.05
N THR A 12 4.26 -10.39 0.42
CA THR A 12 4.33 -11.84 0.62
C THR A 12 4.71 -12.17 2.06
N GLN A 13 5.71 -11.50 2.64
CA GLN A 13 6.10 -11.77 4.03
C GLN A 13 4.99 -11.39 5.01
N VAL A 14 4.30 -10.27 4.77
CA VAL A 14 3.15 -9.86 5.59
C VAL A 14 1.99 -10.84 5.45
N LEU A 15 1.72 -11.32 4.24
CA LEU A 15 0.72 -12.36 3.95
C LEU A 15 1.02 -13.64 4.73
N GLU A 16 2.24 -14.20 4.60
CA GLU A 16 2.64 -15.43 5.27
C GLU A 16 2.47 -15.31 6.80
N ASN A 17 2.92 -14.21 7.37
CA ASN A 17 2.79 -13.94 8.81
C ASN A 17 1.33 -13.81 9.24
N HIS A 18 0.48 -13.16 8.44
CA HIS A 18 -0.96 -13.03 8.74
C HIS A 18 -1.68 -14.38 8.63
N SER A 19 -1.38 -15.16 7.59
CA SER A 19 -2.00 -16.47 7.40
C SER A 19 -1.63 -17.43 8.52
N LEU A 20 -0.33 -17.51 8.88
CA LEU A 20 0.16 -18.36 9.97
C LEU A 20 -0.42 -17.94 11.33
N ALA A 21 -0.49 -16.65 11.62
CA ALA A 21 -0.95 -16.17 12.92
C ALA A 21 -2.47 -16.32 13.15
N ASN A 22 -3.25 -16.58 12.10
CA ASN A 22 -4.71 -16.64 12.16
C ASN A 22 -5.27 -17.95 11.58
N ASP A 23 -4.42 -18.97 11.39
CA ASP A 23 -4.80 -20.28 10.84
C ASP A 23 -5.58 -20.19 9.52
N VAL A 24 -5.24 -19.23 8.65
CA VAL A 24 -5.88 -19.05 7.33
C VAL A 24 -5.19 -19.94 6.31
N THR A 25 -5.95 -20.82 5.66
CA THR A 25 -5.39 -21.75 4.67
C THR A 25 -5.34 -21.15 3.27
N GLU A 26 -4.64 -21.82 2.34
CA GLU A 26 -4.62 -21.42 0.93
C GLU A 26 -6.03 -21.48 0.30
N GLU A 27 -6.84 -22.47 0.69
CA GLU A 27 -8.23 -22.60 0.24
C GLU A 27 -9.09 -21.42 0.69
N ASP A 28 -8.91 -20.93 1.92
CA ASP A 28 -9.61 -19.74 2.42
C ASP A 28 -9.24 -18.50 1.60
N VAL A 29 -7.96 -18.32 1.29
CA VAL A 29 -7.47 -17.22 0.45
C VAL A 29 -8.03 -17.32 -0.96
N GLN A 30 -8.00 -18.50 -1.56
CA GLN A 30 -8.52 -18.75 -2.91
C GLN A 30 -10.03 -18.44 -2.98
N LYS A 31 -10.80 -18.92 -2.00
CA LYS A 31 -12.24 -18.62 -1.91
C LYS A 31 -12.50 -17.13 -1.74
N ALA A 32 -11.73 -16.44 -0.90
CA ALA A 32 -11.84 -15.00 -0.74
C ALA A 32 -11.50 -14.24 -2.02
N ILE A 33 -10.50 -14.70 -2.81
CA ILE A 33 -10.17 -14.14 -4.13
C ILE A 33 -11.34 -14.28 -5.10
N GLU A 34 -11.99 -15.44 -5.15
CA GLU A 34 -13.15 -15.68 -6.01
C GLU A 34 -14.34 -14.79 -5.64
N ASP A 35 -14.61 -14.65 -4.35
CA ASP A 35 -15.67 -13.77 -3.85
C ASP A 35 -15.37 -12.30 -4.13
N MET A 36 -14.13 -11.86 -3.91
CA MET A 36 -13.67 -10.52 -4.28
C MET A 36 -13.87 -10.26 -5.78
N HIS A 37 -13.55 -11.24 -6.63
CA HIS A 37 -13.71 -11.07 -8.07
C HIS A 37 -15.16 -10.85 -8.48
N LYS A 38 -16.10 -11.62 -7.91
CA LYS A 38 -17.55 -11.43 -8.15
C LYS A 38 -18.01 -10.04 -7.74
N ILE A 39 -17.49 -9.52 -6.63
CA ILE A 39 -17.82 -8.17 -6.14
C ILE A 39 -17.26 -7.09 -7.08
N TYR A 40 -16.01 -7.24 -7.54
CA TYR A 40 -15.35 -6.25 -8.41
C TYR A 40 -15.84 -6.27 -9.85
N GLN A 41 -16.35 -7.40 -10.35
CA GLN A 41 -16.95 -7.47 -11.69
C GLN A 41 -18.19 -6.57 -11.83
N GLY A 42 -18.89 -6.30 -10.72
CA GLY A 42 -20.10 -5.48 -10.74
C GLY A 42 -21.23 -6.12 -11.57
N ASP A 43 -22.28 -5.34 -11.81
CA ASP A 43 -23.33 -5.68 -12.77
C ASP A 43 -23.02 -4.97 -14.10
N PRO A 44 -22.73 -5.69 -15.19
CA PRO A 44 -22.43 -5.07 -16.49
C PRO A 44 -23.61 -4.27 -17.05
N ASP A 45 -24.84 -4.56 -16.62
CA ASP A 45 -26.06 -3.92 -17.09
C ASP A 45 -26.52 -2.76 -16.19
N SER A 46 -25.84 -2.51 -15.08
CA SER A 46 -26.19 -1.44 -14.13
C SER A 46 -24.97 -0.72 -13.54
N LEU A 47 -24.83 0.55 -13.88
CA LEU A 47 -23.91 1.48 -13.21
C LEU A 47 -24.47 2.00 -11.88
N SER A 48 -25.73 1.70 -11.55
CA SER A 48 -26.34 2.11 -10.29
C SER A 48 -25.84 1.21 -9.16
N LYS A 49 -24.74 1.64 -8.55
CA LYS A 49 -24.20 1.04 -7.32
C LYS A 49 -25.20 1.25 -6.19
N ASN A 50 -26.10 0.30 -5.99
CA ASN A 50 -26.46 -0.06 -4.62
C ASN A 50 -25.17 -0.64 -4.01
N SER A 51 -24.35 0.22 -3.40
CA SER A 51 -23.03 -0.09 -2.86
C SER A 51 -23.09 -0.94 -1.58
N SER A 52 -23.99 -1.93 -1.54
CA SER A 52 -24.20 -2.81 -0.41
C SER A 52 -23.22 -3.99 -0.37
N CYS A 53 -22.49 -4.26 -1.46
CA CYS A 53 -21.52 -5.35 -1.52
C CYS A 53 -20.08 -4.80 -1.44
N LEU A 54 -19.69 -4.29 -0.27
CA LEU A 54 -18.28 -4.05 0.04
C LEU A 54 -17.67 -5.37 0.47
N THR A 55 -16.54 -5.75 -0.13
CA THR A 55 -15.72 -6.84 0.41
C THR A 55 -15.39 -6.53 1.87
N ASP A 56 -15.74 -7.43 2.78
CA ASP A 56 -15.49 -7.25 4.20
C ASP A 56 -14.02 -7.56 4.54
N PHE A 57 -13.18 -6.54 4.43
CA PHE A 57 -11.78 -6.63 4.81
C PHE A 57 -11.57 -6.66 6.34
N ASN A 58 -12.62 -6.70 7.16
CA ASN A 58 -12.46 -7.06 8.58
C ASN A 58 -12.22 -8.56 8.77
N LYS A 59 -12.50 -9.39 7.75
CA LYS A 59 -12.13 -10.80 7.73
C LYS A 59 -10.70 -11.00 7.22
N VAL A 60 -9.90 -11.76 7.98
CA VAL A 60 -8.47 -11.99 7.69
C VAL A 60 -8.26 -12.62 6.31
N ALA A 61 -9.06 -13.62 5.93
CA ALA A 61 -8.95 -14.28 4.63
C ALA A 61 -9.06 -13.29 3.45
N TYR A 62 -9.94 -12.29 3.54
CA TYR A 62 -10.08 -11.25 2.50
C TYR A 62 -8.91 -10.27 2.49
N ARG A 63 -8.31 -9.97 3.65
CA ARG A 63 -7.06 -9.20 3.70
C ARG A 63 -5.90 -9.98 3.11
N CYS A 64 -5.79 -11.27 3.42
CA CYS A 64 -4.78 -12.16 2.83
C CYS A 64 -4.97 -12.28 1.31
N ALA A 65 -6.21 -12.43 0.82
CA ALA A 65 -6.53 -12.40 -0.61
C ALA A 65 -6.10 -11.10 -1.29
N TYR A 66 -6.33 -9.95 -0.63
CA TYR A 66 -5.87 -8.66 -1.15
C TYR A 66 -4.33 -8.54 -1.18
N LEU A 67 -3.66 -8.97 -0.10
CA LEU A 67 -2.19 -8.98 -0.02
C LEU A 67 -1.59 -9.84 -1.13
N HIS A 68 -2.16 -11.02 -1.35
CA HIS A 68 -1.74 -11.94 -2.40
C HIS A 68 -1.93 -11.35 -3.80
N LYS A 69 -3.13 -10.82 -4.09
CA LYS A 69 -3.54 -10.50 -5.46
C LYS A 69 -3.24 -9.06 -5.89
N TYR A 70 -3.30 -8.09 -4.97
CA TYR A 70 -3.37 -6.67 -5.33
C TYR A 70 -2.28 -5.83 -4.69
N ALA A 71 -1.85 -6.12 -3.46
CA ALA A 71 -1.05 -5.16 -2.69
C ALA A 71 0.27 -4.76 -3.37
N ALA A 72 1.05 -5.73 -3.82
CA ALA A 72 2.32 -5.45 -4.50
C ALA A 72 2.13 -4.67 -5.81
N PHE A 73 1.10 -5.02 -6.59
CA PHE A 73 0.78 -4.32 -7.84
C PHE A 73 0.32 -2.89 -7.60
N HIS A 74 -0.55 -2.66 -6.60
CA HIS A 74 -1.03 -1.32 -6.28
C HIS A 74 0.10 -0.41 -5.78
N ALA A 75 0.98 -0.93 -4.91
CA ALA A 75 2.17 -0.19 -4.47
C ALA A 75 3.11 0.12 -5.64
N ALA A 76 3.35 -0.85 -6.54
CA ALA A 76 4.15 -0.64 -7.74
C ALA A 76 3.54 0.39 -8.69
N LEU A 77 2.21 0.37 -8.88
CA LEU A 77 1.50 1.34 -9.71
C LEU A 77 1.59 2.75 -9.14
N ALA A 78 1.39 2.91 -7.82
CA ALA A 78 1.53 4.19 -7.14
C ALA A 78 2.97 4.73 -7.24
N TYR A 79 3.97 3.85 -7.07
CA TYR A 79 5.37 4.19 -7.29
C TYR A 79 5.63 4.68 -8.72
N GLU A 80 5.15 3.95 -9.72
CA GLU A 80 5.41 4.25 -11.14
C GLU A 80 4.74 5.56 -11.54
N ALA A 81 3.45 5.73 -11.18
CA ALA A 81 2.70 6.95 -11.46
C ALA A 81 3.37 8.18 -10.82
N THR A 82 3.81 8.06 -9.57
CA THR A 82 4.52 9.14 -8.85
C THR A 82 5.87 9.43 -9.49
N SER A 83 6.66 8.39 -9.80
CA SER A 83 7.97 8.54 -10.44
C SER A 83 7.84 9.28 -11.77
N ARG A 84 6.88 8.87 -12.62
CA ARG A 84 6.62 9.53 -13.90
C ARG A 84 6.14 10.97 -13.72
N ALA A 85 5.29 11.25 -12.74
CA ALA A 85 4.87 12.61 -12.44
C ALA A 85 6.05 13.51 -12.05
N LEU A 86 7.06 12.96 -11.36
CA LEU A 86 8.26 13.69 -10.96
C LEU A 86 9.27 13.89 -12.11
N THR A 87 9.37 12.93 -13.04
CA THR A 87 10.38 12.95 -14.11
C THR A 87 9.87 13.51 -15.44
N GLU A 88 8.63 13.19 -15.83
CA GLU A 88 8.05 13.55 -17.14
C GLU A 88 7.36 14.93 -17.12
N ASN A 89 6.94 15.42 -15.95
CA ASN A 89 6.35 16.77 -15.80
C ASN A 89 6.91 17.52 -14.58
N PRO A 90 8.22 17.88 -14.61
CA PRO A 90 8.90 18.42 -13.43
C PRO A 90 8.39 19.81 -13.01
N LEU A 91 7.81 20.61 -13.89
CA LEU A 91 7.62 22.03 -13.60
C LEU A 91 6.57 22.34 -12.52
N ALA A 92 5.55 21.49 -12.32
CA ALA A 92 4.53 21.74 -11.30
C ALA A 92 4.77 20.97 -10.00
N LEU A 93 5.02 19.66 -10.08
CA LEU A 93 5.11 18.82 -8.89
C LEU A 93 6.50 18.88 -8.25
N HIS A 94 7.57 18.81 -9.06
CA HIS A 94 8.94 18.86 -8.54
C HIS A 94 9.25 20.22 -7.94
N SER A 95 8.86 21.33 -8.58
CA SER A 95 9.07 22.68 -8.04
C SER A 95 8.33 22.90 -6.71
N THR A 96 7.06 22.46 -6.63
CA THR A 96 6.26 22.52 -5.40
C THR A 96 6.90 21.68 -4.30
N LEU A 97 7.26 20.43 -4.58
CA LEU A 97 7.88 19.56 -3.58
C LEU A 97 9.25 20.07 -3.16
N GLN A 98 10.09 20.49 -4.09
CA GLN A 98 11.40 21.04 -3.79
C GLN A 98 11.30 22.30 -2.92
N SER A 99 10.27 23.14 -3.13
CA SER A 99 9.99 24.27 -2.25
C SER A 99 9.65 23.81 -0.83
N VAL A 100 8.76 22.82 -0.68
CA VAL A 100 8.35 22.24 0.62
C VAL A 100 9.55 21.61 1.35
N LEU A 101 10.39 20.88 0.62
CA LEU A 101 11.59 20.24 1.16
C LEU A 101 12.66 21.26 1.57
N SER A 102 12.80 22.37 0.82
CA SER A 102 13.74 23.45 1.15
C SER A 102 13.42 24.11 2.50
N PHE A 103 12.16 24.10 2.91
CA PHE A 103 11.74 24.61 4.23
C PHE A 103 12.01 23.63 5.38
N LYS A 104 12.62 22.46 5.11
CA LYS A 104 12.89 21.39 6.10
C LYS A 104 11.66 20.98 6.92
N ARG A 105 10.46 21.17 6.37
CA ARG A 105 9.22 20.75 7.02
C ARG A 105 8.91 19.30 6.64
N PRO A 106 8.43 18.47 7.58
CA PRO A 106 8.01 17.12 7.25
C PRO A 106 6.88 17.15 6.21
N LEU A 107 7.01 16.35 5.15
CA LEU A 107 5.93 16.16 4.19
C LEU A 107 4.85 15.30 4.85
N LYS A 108 3.61 15.81 4.86
CA LYS A 108 2.45 15.11 5.43
C LYS A 108 1.62 14.52 4.31
N ILE A 109 1.44 13.20 4.32
CA ILE A 109 0.64 12.46 3.35
C ILE A 109 -0.62 11.93 4.05
N CYS A 110 -1.77 12.05 3.40
CA CYS A 110 -3.00 11.42 3.83
C CYS A 110 -3.53 10.55 2.69
N SER A 111 -3.75 9.26 2.94
CA SER A 111 -4.34 8.32 1.98
C SER A 111 -5.74 7.93 2.46
N LEU A 112 -6.73 8.13 1.59
CA LEU A 112 -8.13 7.84 1.84
C LEU A 112 -8.50 6.53 1.12
N GLY A 113 -9.07 5.56 1.85
CA GLY A 113 -9.29 4.22 1.33
C GLY A 113 -7.99 3.45 1.07
N GLY A 114 -6.91 3.78 1.80
CA GLY A 114 -5.56 3.28 1.52
C GLY A 114 -5.31 1.83 1.90
N GLY A 115 -6.29 1.13 2.49
CA GLY A 115 -6.18 -0.26 2.90
C GLY A 115 -4.91 -0.54 3.74
N PRO A 116 -4.07 -1.51 3.35
CA PRO A 116 -2.82 -1.82 4.06
C PRO A 116 -1.68 -0.80 3.78
N GLY A 117 -2.00 0.37 3.24
CA GLY A 117 -1.06 1.47 2.98
C GLY A 117 -0.31 1.39 1.66
N THR A 118 -0.81 0.63 0.68
CA THR A 118 -0.13 0.40 -0.63
C THR A 118 0.23 1.69 -1.34
N ASP A 119 -0.69 2.66 -1.34
CA ASP A 119 -0.51 3.93 -2.03
C ASP A 119 0.58 4.76 -1.35
N VAL A 120 0.54 4.82 -0.02
CA VAL A 120 1.54 5.54 0.78
C VAL A 120 2.92 4.94 0.59
N ILE A 121 3.04 3.61 0.67
CA ILE A 121 4.33 2.93 0.49
C ILE A 121 4.88 3.17 -0.91
N GLY A 122 4.05 3.06 -1.96
CA GLY A 122 4.46 3.33 -3.33
C GLY A 122 4.89 4.79 -3.56
N VAL A 123 4.08 5.75 -3.11
CA VAL A 123 4.35 7.19 -3.22
C VAL A 123 5.64 7.57 -2.47
N LEU A 124 5.78 7.16 -1.21
CA LEU A 124 6.97 7.46 -0.42
C LEU A 124 8.23 6.84 -1.00
N SER A 125 8.14 5.60 -1.51
CA SER A 125 9.27 4.95 -2.19
C SER A 125 9.72 5.75 -3.41
N ALA A 126 8.78 6.22 -4.24
CA ALA A 126 9.11 7.05 -5.41
C ALA A 126 9.70 8.40 -5.01
N LEU A 127 9.13 9.05 -3.99
CA LEU A 127 9.62 10.33 -3.50
C LEU A 127 11.06 10.22 -2.97
N HIS A 128 11.36 9.22 -2.14
CA HIS A 128 12.72 9.02 -1.61
C HIS A 128 13.71 8.58 -2.69
N ASP A 129 13.26 7.83 -3.70
CA ASP A 129 14.09 7.43 -4.85
C ASP A 129 14.47 8.63 -5.74
N LYS A 130 13.56 9.62 -5.90
CA LYS A 130 13.74 10.74 -6.84
C LYS A 130 14.23 12.04 -6.20
N LEU A 131 13.96 12.27 -4.93
CA LEU A 131 14.18 13.56 -4.24
C LEU A 131 15.03 13.42 -2.96
N ASP A 132 15.73 12.30 -2.79
CA ASP A 132 16.47 11.90 -1.59
C ASP A 132 15.58 11.72 -0.34
N PHE A 133 16.20 11.34 0.78
CA PHE A 133 15.49 11.12 2.04
C PHE A 133 15.14 12.44 2.73
N PHE A 134 13.89 12.53 3.18
CA PHE A 134 13.41 13.65 3.98
C PHE A 134 12.36 13.20 5.00
N PRO A 135 12.14 13.96 6.09
CA PRO A 135 11.14 13.62 7.08
C PRO A 135 9.73 13.56 6.47
N THR A 136 9.03 12.46 6.70
CA THR A 136 7.67 12.24 6.21
C THR A 136 6.79 11.72 7.33
N SER A 137 5.50 12.07 7.28
CA SER A 137 4.47 11.46 8.12
C SER A 137 3.28 11.09 7.24
N ALA A 138 2.74 9.89 7.43
CA ALA A 138 1.59 9.44 6.66
C ALA A 138 0.42 9.07 7.59
N VAL A 139 -0.78 9.40 7.15
CA VAL A 139 -2.04 8.98 7.75
C VAL A 139 -2.79 8.15 6.72
N VAL A 140 -3.25 6.97 7.10
CA VAL A 140 -4.12 6.13 6.28
C VAL A 140 -5.49 6.10 6.94
N VAL A 141 -6.51 6.50 6.19
CA VAL A 141 -7.91 6.52 6.63
C VAL A 141 -8.67 5.52 5.79
N ASP A 142 -9.31 4.55 6.43
CA ASP A 142 -10.11 3.52 5.76
C ASP A 142 -11.37 3.21 6.57
N ILE A 143 -12.42 2.78 5.88
CA ILE A 143 -13.69 2.37 6.51
C ILE A 143 -13.57 0.99 7.18
N MET A 144 -12.62 0.16 6.76
CA MET A 144 -12.37 -1.16 7.34
C MET A 144 -11.28 -1.04 8.41
N ALA A 145 -11.68 -1.08 9.67
CA ALA A 145 -10.81 -0.82 10.81
C ALA A 145 -9.61 -1.78 10.88
N GLU A 146 -9.83 -3.03 10.47
CA GLU A 146 -8.80 -4.08 10.57
C GLU A 146 -7.61 -3.87 9.62
N TRP A 147 -7.71 -2.98 8.63
CA TRP A 147 -6.54 -2.58 7.85
C TRP A 147 -5.43 -1.98 8.71
N LYS A 148 -5.77 -1.37 9.85
CA LYS A 148 -4.80 -0.87 10.82
C LYS A 148 -3.84 -1.98 11.29
N SER A 149 -4.34 -3.19 11.52
CA SER A 149 -3.52 -4.34 11.94
C SER A 149 -2.54 -4.77 10.85
N THR A 150 -3.03 -4.83 9.60
CA THR A 150 -2.22 -5.18 8.43
C THR A 150 -1.18 -4.11 8.13
N LEU A 151 -1.56 -2.82 8.13
CA LEU A 151 -0.63 -1.71 7.97
C LEU A 151 0.47 -1.73 9.05
N SER A 152 0.12 -2.02 10.31
CA SER A 152 1.11 -2.15 11.39
C SER A 152 2.11 -3.29 11.11
N SER A 153 1.65 -4.37 10.48
CA SER A 153 2.50 -5.49 10.09
C SER A 153 3.42 -5.15 8.91
N VAL A 154 2.92 -4.38 7.93
CA VAL A 154 3.72 -3.84 6.82
C VAL A 154 4.83 -2.94 7.35
N ILE A 155 4.50 -2.00 8.24
CA ILE A 155 5.48 -1.09 8.85
C ILE A 155 6.52 -1.87 9.67
N ARG A 156 6.07 -2.87 10.44
CA ARG A 156 6.97 -3.72 11.23
C ARG A 156 7.94 -4.47 10.32
N GLU A 157 7.47 -5.02 9.20
CA GLU A 157 8.31 -5.74 8.25
C GLU A 157 9.32 -4.82 7.56
N LEU A 158 8.92 -3.59 7.19
CA LEU A 158 9.84 -2.59 6.67
C LEU A 158 10.95 -2.22 7.68
N ARG A 159 10.63 -2.24 8.97
CA ARG A 159 11.57 -1.92 10.06
C ARG A 159 12.41 -3.10 10.54
N SER A 160 11.98 -4.33 10.29
CA SER A 160 12.59 -5.53 10.89
C SER A 160 14.00 -5.82 10.35
N GLY A 161 14.45 -5.15 9.28
CA GLY A 161 15.81 -5.26 8.74
C GLY A 161 16.16 -6.64 8.15
N ASN A 162 15.32 -7.66 8.36
CA ASN A 162 15.50 -9.02 7.84
C ASN A 162 15.18 -9.11 6.34
N GLY A 163 14.32 -8.21 5.84
CA GLY A 163 14.23 -7.94 4.41
C GLY A 163 15.15 -6.80 4.04
N ASN A 164 16.16 -7.08 3.21
CA ASN A 164 16.93 -6.06 2.49
C ASN A 164 16.00 -5.27 1.54
N TYR A 165 15.05 -4.49 2.07
CA TYR A 165 14.10 -3.65 1.33
C TYR A 165 14.72 -2.31 0.89
N GLY A 166 16.01 -2.09 1.21
CA GLY A 166 16.66 -0.78 1.15
C GLY A 166 16.56 -0.05 2.48
N VAL A 167 17.44 0.93 2.69
CA VAL A 167 17.59 1.67 3.96
C VAL A 167 16.37 2.58 4.20
N PHE A 168 15.38 2.13 4.96
CA PHE A 168 14.37 3.02 5.56
C PHE A 168 14.77 3.32 7.01
N VAL A 169 15.41 4.46 7.23
CA VAL A 169 15.61 4.99 8.58
C VAL A 169 14.39 5.84 8.94
N SER A 170 13.43 5.27 9.67
CA SER A 170 12.44 6.08 10.39
C SER A 170 12.87 6.20 11.84
N GLN A 171 13.22 7.40 12.29
CA GLN A 171 13.28 7.71 13.72
C GLN A 171 11.86 8.04 14.18
N CYS A 172 11.37 7.32 15.18
CA CYS A 172 10.19 7.70 15.96
C CYS A 172 10.68 8.09 17.36
N GLU A 173 10.36 9.31 17.78
CA GLU A 173 10.17 9.63 19.20
C GLU A 173 8.77 9.23 19.63
#